data_AF-A0A370G5I0-F1
#
_entry.id   AF-A0A370G5I0-F1
#
_cell.length_a   1.000
_cell.length_b   1.000
_cell.length_c   1.000
_cell.angle_alpha   90.00
_cell.angle_beta   90.00
_cell.angle_gamma   90.00
#
_symmetry.space_group_name_H-M   'P 1'
#
loop_
_entity.id
_entity.type
_entity.pdbx_description
1 polymer ?
#
loop_
_entity_poly.entity_id
_entity_poly.type
_entity_poly.pdbx_seq_one_letter_code
_entity_poly.pdbx_strand_id
1 'polypeptide(L)' 'MAMSKEEKVKIKLTPDKKKEAEDLVQKLKEADNLPEVRYYFRKVKKIIEEQE' A
#
# COMPACT_ATOMS: atom_id res chain seq x y z
N MET A 1 8.69 2.72 -28.62
CA MET A 1 7.95 3.19 -27.44
C MET A 1 8.44 2.39 -26.24
N ALA A 2 9.01 3.07 -25.25
CA ALA A 2 9.71 2.43 -24.15
C ALA A 2 8.74 1.60 -23.30
N MET A 3 9.07 0.32 -23.13
CA MET A 3 8.40 -0.58 -22.18
C MET A 3 8.53 0.04 -20.79
N SER A 4 7.42 0.48 -20.21
CA SER A 4 7.41 0.91 -18.81
C SER A 4 7.72 -0.33 -17.97
N LYS A 5 8.98 -0.43 -17.54
CA LYS A 5 9.42 -1.43 -16.57
C LYS A 5 8.53 -1.25 -15.36
N GLU A 6 7.70 -2.23 -15.07
CA GLU A 6 7.03 -2.32 -13.78
C GLU A 6 8.13 -2.38 -12.71
N GLU A 7 8.48 -1.22 -12.17
CA GLU A 7 9.31 -1.11 -10.98
C GLU A 7 8.52 -1.73 -9.84
N LYS A 8 8.71 -3.05 -9.66
CA LYS A 8 8.39 -3.72 -8.41
C LYS A 8 9.37 -3.16 -7.39
N VAL A 9 9.01 -2.02 -6.80
CA VAL A 9 9.71 -1.45 -5.65
C VAL A 9 9.70 -2.53 -4.58
N LYS A 10 10.85 -3.21 -4.39
CA LYS A 10 11.06 -4.13 -3.28
C LYS A 10 11.23 -3.27 -2.03
N ILE A 11 10.12 -2.74 -1.51
CA ILE A 11 10.10 -2.05 -0.23
C ILE A 11 10.50 -3.10 0.81
N LYS A 12 11.65 -2.91 1.46
CA LYS A 12 12.08 -3.73 2.60
C LYS A 12 11.22 -3.35 3.80
N LEU A 13 9.95 -3.72 3.78
CA LEU A 13 9.07 -3.62 4.93
C LEU A 13 9.56 -4.62 5.99
N THR A 14 9.62 -4.18 7.24
CA THR A 14 9.71 -5.10 8.36
C THR A 14 8.52 -6.08 8.31
N PRO A 15 8.66 -7.33 8.77
CA PRO A 15 7.59 -8.32 8.69
C PRO A 15 6.28 -7.83 9.33
N ASP A 16 6.36 -7.05 10.41
CA ASP A 16 5.21 -6.42 11.05
C ASP A 16 4.51 -5.38 10.14
N LYS A 17 5.27 -4.43 9.57
CA LYS A 17 4.72 -3.42 8.67
C LYS A 17 4.21 -4.01 7.35
N LYS A 18 4.83 -5.11 6.89
CA LYS A 18 4.38 -5.84 5.70
C LYS A 18 3.00 -6.45 5.91
N LYS A 19 2.79 -7.12 7.04
CA LYS A 19 1.50 -7.72 7.38
C LYS A 19 0.41 -6.65 7.55
N GLU A 20 0.74 -5.52 8.17
CA GLU A 20 -0.17 -4.38 8.29
C GLU A 20 -0.55 -3.80 6.92
N ALA A 21 0.42 -3.60 6.03
CA ALA A 21 0.16 -3.12 4.67
C ALA A 21 -0.70 -4.10 3.85
N GLU A 22 -0.45 -5.42 3.96
CA GLU A 22 -1.25 -6.44 3.28
C GLU A 22 -2.71 -6.45 3.76
N ASP A 23 -2.95 -6.35 5.08
CA ASP A 23 -4.29 -6.26 5.68
C ASP A 23 -5.03 -4.98 5.23
N LEU A 24 -4.33 -3.84 5.21
CA LEU A 24 -4.90 -2.58 4.72
C LEU A 24 -5.22 -2.62 3.22
N VAL A 25 -4.41 -3.31 2.41
CA VAL A 25 -4.68 -3.51 0.98
C VAL A 25 -5.89 -4.42 0.76
N GLN A 26 -6.06 -5.47 1.57
CA GLN A 26 -7.26 -6.30 1.52
C GLN A 26 -8.51 -5.47 1.86
N LYS A 27 -8.47 -4.70 2.95
CA LYS A 27 -9.57 -3.80 3.35
C LYS A 27 -9.86 -2.73 2.30
N LEU A 28 -8.83 -2.24 1.61
CA LEU A 28 -9.01 -1.29 0.50
C LEU A 28 -9.70 -1.92 -0.71
N LYS A 29 -9.52 -3.22 -0.97
CA LYS A 29 -10.23 -3.95 -2.04
C LYS A 29 -11.69 -4.23 -1.68
N GLU A 30 -11.99 -4.37 -0.39
CA GLU A 30 -13.34 -4.59 0.15
C GLU A 30 -14.09 -3.29 0.46
N ALA A 31 -13.42 -2.13 0.38
CA ALA A 31 -14.03 -0.85 0.69
C ALA A 31 -15.01 -0.40 -0.40
N ASP A 32 -16.27 -0.26 -0.03
CA ASP A 32 -17.35 0.08 -0.96
C ASP A 32 -17.62 1.59 -1.06
N ASN A 33 -16.98 2.40 -0.21
CA ASN A 33 -17.20 3.83 -0.16
C ASN A 33 -15.90 4.65 -0.23
N LEU A 34 -16.02 5.84 -0.84
CA LEU A 34 -14.90 6.75 -1.07
C LEU A 34 -14.17 7.17 0.23
N PRO A 35 -14.87 7.41 1.38
CA PRO A 35 -14.21 7.67 2.65
C PRO A 35 -13.27 6.54 3.10
N GLU A 36 -13.72 5.28 3.05
CA GLU A 36 -12.93 4.10 3.44
C GLU A 36 -11.73 3.87 2.53
N VAL A 37 -11.94 3.96 1.21
CA VAL A 37 -10.85 3.85 0.23
C VAL A 37 -9.77 4.90 0.53
N ARG A 38 -10.16 6.15 0.79
CA ARG A 38 -9.21 7.22 1.15
C ARG A 38 -8.50 6.96 2.47
N TYR A 39 -9.21 6.41 3.46
CA TYR A 39 -8.66 6.08 4.77
C TYR A 39 -7.57 5.00 4.64
N TYR A 40 -7.87 3.86 4.02
CA TYR A 40 -6.93 2.76 3.86
C TYR A 40 -5.76 3.13 2.95
N PHE A 41 -6.01 3.88 1.88
CA PHE A 41 -4.96 4.36 0.98
C PHE A 41 -3.95 5.25 1.72
N ARG A 42 -4.42 6.19 2.55
CA ARG A 42 -3.52 7.05 3.35
C ARG A 42 -2.69 6.24 4.35
N LYS A 43 -3.28 5.21 4.96
CA LYS A 43 -2.58 4.33 5.90
C LYS A 43 -1.46 3.56 5.20
N VAL A 44 -1.75 2.95 4.06
CA VAL A 44 -0.73 2.25 3.25
C VAL A 44 0.37 3.22 2.81
N LYS A 45 0.00 4.43 2.33
CA LYS A 45 0.97 5.45 1.92
C LYS A 45 1.89 5.88 3.05
N LYS A 46 1.36 6.09 4.26
CA LYS A 46 2.16 6.44 5.45
C LYS A 46 3.14 5.34 5.83
N ILE A 47 2.74 4.07 5.74
CA ILE A 47 3.62 2.93 5.99
C ILE A 47 4.79 2.92 4.99
N ILE A 48 4.54 3.27 3.73
CA ILE A 48 5.58 3.34 2.69
C ILE A 48 6.50 4.56 2.92
N GLU A 49 5.93 5.73 3.21
CA GLU A 49 6.70 6.98 3.44
C GLU A 49 7.57 6.91 4.70
N GLU A 50 7.14 6.20 5.76
CA GLU A 50 7.95 5.99 6.97
C GLU A 50 9.13 5.01 6.76
N GLN A 51 9.39 4.55 5.54
CA GLN A 51 10.51 3.64 5.21
C GLN A 51 11.58 4.30 4.33
N GLU A 52 11.35 5.51 3.82
CA GLU A 52 12.39 6.39 3.26
C GLU A 52 13.11 7.16 4.39
#